data_AF-A0A3C1H329-F1
#
_entry.id   AF-A0A3C1H329-F1
#
_cell.length_a   1.000
_cell.length_b   1.000
_cell.length_c   1.000
_cell.angle_alpha   90.00
_cell.angle_beta   90.00
_cell.angle_gamma   90.00
#
_symmetry.space_group_name_H-M   'P 1'
#
loop_
_entity.id
_entity.type
_entity.pdbx_description
1 polymer ?
#
loop_
_entity_poly.entity_id
_entity_poly.type
_entity_poly.pdbx_seq_one_letter_code
_entity_poly.pdbx_strand_id
1 'polypeptide(L)'
;MKILFAPLGLQDTLTESRDPDTGALTSGAESPLLARCRKEMPDRIVLYLPKETAALQAQDRRYVQALALLGMELGTAFDVRAESRPEIGGDAPSQALTDDLAETLNTIRTDFPDAELIIHTDSAPAFFADAVQAALTADRTAAPAADAAPLPDNAEPIPADTDITAPAEIPVSEPAADAAAPAEIPAAEPQEDPAEKAAADAADAAIRNVLKTLIAQFEYRSALAVAKQSGSLPDAFIRLLEAAALRGTVGVGAMQQAFRQCGAEALLGGGNQYTDYYLQLALYVRKKMYGEFVHAVSPILPEIIISAIRKQFGLDINKYCIYGSRKWDHNKLVLEQMTGKFKESYVYHTKPRPGNLGVYVTTANLSALIENISVPKKDGKIMLDTLKLRSEIEEKLRGFAYYSVQPFTVADLQKVNARSPEEMIVQIRDYIRNYTDIPLSDEALRSYDAINEKLIALLG
;
A
#
# COMPACT_ATOMS: atom_id res chain seq x y z
N MET A 1 -2.53 -3.16 -33.72
CA MET A 1 -1.23 -2.65 -33.20
C MET A 1 -1.35 -2.58 -31.68
N LYS A 2 -0.34 -3.02 -30.94
CA LYS A 2 -0.29 -2.92 -29.48
C LYS A 2 0.64 -1.79 -29.06
N ILE A 3 0.15 -0.89 -28.22
CA ILE A 3 0.91 0.21 -27.67
C ILE A 3 0.99 0.04 -26.16
N LEU A 4 2.20 -0.01 -25.61
CA LEU A 4 2.42 -0.05 -24.17
C LEU A 4 2.79 1.36 -23.67
N PHE A 5 1.95 1.94 -22.82
CA PHE A 5 2.24 3.19 -22.12
C PHE A 5 2.77 2.88 -20.71
N ALA A 6 3.93 3.44 -20.35
CA ALA A 6 4.64 3.15 -19.11
C ALA A 6 5.15 4.44 -18.43
N PRO A 7 4.43 4.99 -17.44
CA PRO A 7 5.00 5.91 -16.46
C PRO A 7 6.03 5.18 -15.61
N LEU A 8 7.27 5.64 -15.64
CA LEU A 8 8.38 4.95 -15.00
C LEU A 8 8.60 5.45 -13.58
N GLY A 9 8.79 4.49 -12.68
CA GLY A 9 9.41 4.74 -11.39
C GLY A 9 10.89 4.37 -11.41
N LEU A 10 11.59 4.69 -10.31
CA LEU A 10 13.02 4.36 -10.15
C LEU A 10 13.30 2.84 -10.18
N GLN A 11 12.27 1.99 -10.08
CA GLN A 11 12.38 0.54 -10.01
C GLN A 11 12.30 -0.16 -11.39
N ASP A 12 12.13 0.57 -12.49
CA ASP A 12 12.00 0.01 -13.85
C ASP A 12 13.31 -0.36 -14.55
N THR A 13 14.44 -0.20 -13.87
CA THR A 13 15.75 -0.59 -14.39
C THR A 13 16.09 -2.03 -14.00
N LEU A 14 16.94 -2.71 -14.78
CA LEU A 14 17.57 -3.96 -14.34
C LEU A 14 18.16 -3.75 -12.93
N THR A 15 17.68 -4.51 -11.95
CA THR A 15 18.18 -4.42 -10.59
C THR A 15 19.53 -5.15 -10.58
N GLU A 16 20.62 -4.42 -10.79
CA GLU A 16 21.96 -4.99 -10.61
C GLU A 16 22.19 -5.23 -9.12
N SER A 17 21.95 -6.46 -8.65
CA SER A 17 22.60 -6.91 -7.42
C SER A 17 24.05 -7.21 -7.76
N ARG A 18 24.97 -6.50 -7.10
CA ARG A 18 26.41 -6.78 -7.15
C ARG A 18 26.83 -7.38 -5.83
N ASP A 19 27.64 -8.43 -5.91
CA ASP A 19 28.33 -9.00 -4.77
C ASP A 19 29.14 -7.88 -4.08
N PRO A 20 28.90 -7.59 -2.79
CA PRO A 20 29.57 -6.49 -2.10
C PRO A 20 31.08 -6.71 -1.95
N ASP A 21 31.54 -7.96 -2.01
CA ASP A 21 32.93 -8.33 -1.75
C ASP A 21 33.75 -8.45 -3.05
N THR A 22 33.10 -8.80 -4.17
CA THR A 22 33.76 -9.05 -5.46
C THR A 22 33.35 -8.12 -6.59
N GLY A 23 32.28 -7.34 -6.42
CA GLY A 23 31.72 -6.44 -7.45
C GLY A 23 31.09 -7.17 -8.64
N ALA A 24 31.02 -8.51 -8.61
CA ALA A 24 30.43 -9.34 -9.64
C ALA A 24 28.89 -9.27 -9.60
N LEU A 25 28.22 -9.33 -10.75
CA LEU A 25 26.75 -9.40 -10.80
C LEU A 25 26.29 -10.73 -10.16
N THR A 26 25.43 -10.66 -9.14
CA THR A 26 24.99 -11.84 -8.36
C THR A 26 23.63 -12.38 -8.78
N SER A 27 22.74 -11.52 -9.29
CA SER A 27 21.53 -11.90 -10.01
C SER A 27 20.81 -10.62 -10.44
N GLY A 28 20.55 -10.45 -11.73
CA GLY A 28 19.63 -9.42 -12.21
C GLY A 28 18.20 -9.95 -12.15
N ALA A 29 17.33 -9.33 -11.33
CA ALA A 29 15.90 -9.52 -11.51
C ALA A 29 15.46 -8.72 -12.75
N GLU A 30 14.73 -9.36 -13.67
CA GLU A 30 14.13 -8.69 -14.82
C GLU A 30 13.13 -7.64 -14.30
N SER A 31 13.22 -6.40 -14.79
CA SER A 31 12.32 -5.35 -14.31
C SER A 31 10.87 -5.60 -14.79
N PRO A 32 9.85 -5.14 -14.04
CA PRO A 32 8.45 -5.34 -14.41
C PRO A 32 8.11 -4.89 -15.83
N LEU A 33 8.68 -3.76 -16.26
CA LEU A 33 8.57 -3.27 -17.64
C LEU A 33 9.09 -4.29 -18.67
N LEU A 34 10.30 -4.84 -18.47
CA LEU A 34 10.89 -5.80 -19.40
C LEU A 34 10.09 -7.11 -19.45
N ALA A 35 9.67 -7.62 -18.29
CA ALA A 35 8.82 -8.80 -18.19
C ALA A 35 7.48 -8.60 -18.91
N ARG A 36 6.88 -7.41 -18.80
CA ARG A 36 5.64 -7.06 -19.51
C ARG A 36 5.85 -6.97 -21.02
N CYS A 37 6.93 -6.33 -21.47
CA CYS A 37 7.28 -6.26 -22.89
C CYS A 37 7.52 -7.64 -23.51
N ARG A 38 8.18 -8.54 -22.77
CA ARG A 38 8.41 -9.94 -23.18
C ARG A 38 7.10 -10.71 -23.36
N LYS A 39 6.12 -10.50 -22.47
CA LYS A 39 4.83 -11.18 -22.51
C LYS A 39 3.89 -10.62 -23.58
N GLU A 40 3.72 -9.30 -23.60
CA GLU A 40 2.69 -8.66 -24.42
C GLU A 40 3.15 -8.38 -25.85
N MET A 41 4.48 -8.35 -26.07
CA MET A 41 5.13 -8.06 -27.35
C MET A 41 4.53 -6.83 -28.05
N PRO A 42 4.59 -5.64 -27.44
CA PRO A 42 4.02 -4.44 -28.03
C PRO A 42 4.75 -4.01 -29.30
N ASP A 43 4.04 -3.41 -30.24
CA ASP A 43 4.64 -2.83 -31.44
C ASP A 43 5.36 -1.51 -31.10
N ARG A 44 4.76 -0.72 -30.20
CA ARG A 44 5.29 0.56 -29.72
C ARG A 44 5.24 0.68 -28.20
N ILE A 45 6.26 1.30 -27.62
CA ILE A 45 6.41 1.55 -26.19
C ILE A 45 6.55 3.06 -26.00
N VAL A 46 5.68 3.66 -25.19
CA VAL A 46 5.74 5.07 -24.79
C VAL A 46 6.16 5.13 -23.32
N LEU A 47 7.40 5.54 -23.08
CA LEU A 47 7.96 5.74 -21.74
C LEU A 47 7.64 7.16 -21.27
N TYR A 48 6.96 7.27 -20.15
CA TYR A 48 6.66 8.54 -19.49
C TYR A 48 7.63 8.74 -18.33
N LEU A 49 8.47 9.76 -18.42
CA LEU A 49 9.66 9.94 -17.58
C LEU A 49 9.54 11.21 -16.72
N PRO A 50 9.07 11.09 -15.46
CA PRO A 50 9.10 12.20 -14.50
C PRO A 50 10.54 12.56 -14.11
N LYS A 51 10.71 13.71 -13.44
CA LYS A 51 11.99 14.36 -13.10
C LYS A 51 13.17 13.43 -12.81
N GLU A 52 13.03 12.49 -11.88
CA GLU A 52 14.13 11.62 -11.46
C GLU A 52 14.49 10.61 -12.55
N THR A 53 13.51 9.99 -13.21
CA THR A 53 13.75 9.01 -14.28
C THR A 53 14.19 9.66 -15.59
N ALA A 54 13.70 10.87 -15.87
CA ALA A 54 14.17 11.72 -16.97
C ALA A 54 15.66 12.04 -16.82
N ALA A 55 16.10 12.41 -15.61
CA ALA A 55 17.51 12.69 -15.33
C ALA A 55 18.40 11.44 -15.56
N LEU A 56 17.96 10.28 -15.09
CA LEU A 56 18.68 9.02 -15.30
C LEU A 56 18.72 8.63 -16.79
N GLN A 57 17.58 8.72 -17.48
CA GLN A 57 17.51 8.44 -18.92
C GLN A 57 18.40 9.39 -19.74
N ALA A 58 18.49 10.66 -19.37
CA ALA A 58 19.38 11.62 -20.02
C ALA A 58 20.87 11.29 -19.76
N GLN A 59 21.18 10.75 -18.57
CA GLN A 59 22.56 10.42 -18.18
C GLN A 59 23.11 9.21 -18.94
N ASP A 60 22.35 8.11 -19.02
CA ASP A 60 22.88 6.83 -19.52
C ASP A 60 21.93 6.06 -20.44
N ARG A 61 20.77 6.63 -20.78
CA ARG A 61 19.75 6.02 -21.66
C ARG A 61 19.26 4.64 -21.20
N ARG A 62 19.42 4.30 -19.92
CA ARG A 62 19.21 2.96 -19.37
C ARG A 62 17.89 2.28 -19.77
N TYR A 63 16.77 3.01 -19.82
CA TYR A 63 15.47 2.40 -20.10
C TYR A 63 15.32 2.03 -21.58
N VAL A 64 15.69 2.95 -22.46
CA VAL A 64 15.69 2.69 -23.91
C VAL A 64 16.71 1.62 -24.27
N GLN A 65 17.89 1.63 -23.65
CA GLN A 65 18.92 0.62 -23.90
C GLN A 65 18.49 -0.77 -23.41
N ALA A 66 17.83 -0.87 -22.25
CA ALA A 66 17.31 -2.13 -21.74
C ALA A 66 16.27 -2.74 -22.69
N LEU A 67 15.36 -1.93 -23.23
CA LEU A 67 14.37 -2.38 -24.22
C LEU A 67 15.00 -2.79 -25.55
N ALA A 68 16.05 -2.10 -25.99
CA ALA A 68 16.80 -2.47 -27.19
C ALA A 68 17.49 -3.85 -27.01
N LEU A 69 18.10 -4.09 -25.84
CA LEU A 69 18.72 -5.38 -25.51
C LEU A 69 17.67 -6.50 -25.44
N LEU A 70 16.51 -6.23 -24.83
CA LEU A 70 15.39 -7.18 -24.81
C LEU A 70 14.90 -7.49 -26.23
N GLY A 71 14.78 -6.47 -27.09
CA GLY A 71 14.42 -6.65 -28.49
C GLY A 71 15.39 -7.58 -29.22
N MET A 72 16.70 -7.37 -29.03
CA MET A 72 17.73 -8.24 -29.60
C MET A 72 17.62 -9.69 -29.11
N GLU A 73 17.35 -9.90 -27.82
CA GLU A 73 17.15 -11.23 -27.24
C GLU A 73 15.93 -11.94 -27.83
N LEU A 74 14.83 -11.20 -28.04
CA LEU A 74 13.56 -11.72 -28.55
C LEU A 74 13.48 -11.77 -30.08
N GLY A 75 14.53 -11.31 -30.79
CA GLY A 75 14.52 -11.21 -32.24
C GLY A 75 13.49 -10.20 -32.78
N THR A 76 13.14 -9.18 -32.00
CA THR A 76 12.18 -8.13 -32.35
C THR A 76 12.81 -6.74 -32.23
N ALA A 77 12.21 -5.74 -32.88
CA ALA A 77 12.59 -4.34 -32.72
C ALA A 77 11.39 -3.59 -32.14
N PHE A 78 11.47 -3.21 -30.87
CA PHE A 78 10.47 -2.34 -30.26
C PHE A 78 10.62 -0.91 -30.75
N ASP A 79 9.52 -0.28 -31.14
CA ASP A 79 9.48 1.15 -31.40
C ASP A 79 9.31 1.91 -30.08
N VAL A 80 10.37 2.55 -29.58
CA VAL A 80 10.38 3.16 -28.24
C VAL A 80 10.40 4.70 -28.35
N ARG A 81 9.36 5.34 -27.82
CA ARG A 81 9.26 6.80 -27.65
C ARG A 81 9.41 7.15 -26.17
N ALA A 82 10.37 8.02 -25.86
CA ALA A 82 10.61 8.51 -24.50
C ALA A 82 10.11 9.94 -24.36
N GLU A 83 9.15 10.14 -23.46
CA GLU A 83 8.55 11.43 -23.15
C GLU A 83 9.05 11.94 -21.80
N SER A 84 9.92 12.94 -21.85
CA SER A 84 10.51 13.55 -20.66
C SER A 84 9.57 14.62 -20.09
N ARG A 85 9.32 14.57 -18.78
CA ARG A 85 8.54 15.54 -18.00
C ARG A 85 9.32 15.98 -16.75
N PRO A 86 10.45 16.70 -16.90
CA PRO A 86 11.31 17.09 -15.77
C PRO A 86 10.64 18.03 -14.75
N GLU A 87 9.57 18.70 -15.17
CA GLU A 87 8.71 19.56 -14.35
C GLU A 87 7.80 18.79 -13.39
N ILE A 88 7.55 17.50 -13.66
CA ILE A 88 6.73 16.64 -12.82
C ILE A 88 7.65 15.90 -11.84
N GLY A 89 7.62 16.31 -10.57
CA GLY A 89 8.38 15.69 -9.49
C GLY A 89 7.79 14.35 -9.05
N GLY A 90 8.64 13.38 -8.71
CA GLY A 90 8.24 12.05 -8.21
C GLY A 90 7.68 12.03 -6.79
N ASP A 91 7.46 13.21 -6.18
CA ASP A 91 7.07 13.36 -4.78
C ASP A 91 5.66 13.99 -4.70
N ALA A 92 4.64 13.12 -4.72
CA ALA A 92 3.20 13.38 -4.47
C ALA A 92 2.29 13.63 -5.69
N PRO A 93 0.99 13.22 -5.60
CA PRO A 93 0.00 13.49 -6.65
C PRO A 93 -0.26 14.99 -6.79
N SER A 94 -0.33 15.46 -8.03
CA SER A 94 -0.72 16.83 -8.37
C SER A 94 -1.78 16.80 -9.48
N GLN A 95 -2.61 17.84 -9.54
CA GLN A 95 -3.55 18.00 -10.65
C GLN A 95 -2.81 18.09 -11.99
N ALA A 96 -1.67 18.80 -12.00
CA ALA A 96 -0.81 18.92 -13.18
C ALA A 96 -0.33 17.56 -13.73
N LEU A 97 -0.01 16.59 -12.86
CA LEU A 97 0.32 15.23 -13.27
C LEU A 97 -0.87 14.54 -13.95
N THR A 98 -2.07 14.69 -13.38
CA THR A 98 -3.27 14.03 -13.91
C THR A 98 -3.64 14.61 -15.27
N ASP A 99 -3.57 15.93 -15.41
CA ASP A 99 -3.87 16.64 -16.66
C ASP A 99 -2.88 16.27 -17.77
N ASP A 100 -1.57 16.24 -17.47
CA ASP A 100 -0.53 15.89 -18.44
C ASP A 100 -0.60 14.40 -18.86
N LEU A 101 -0.92 13.50 -17.93
CA LEU A 101 -1.18 12.10 -18.26
C LEU A 101 -2.41 11.95 -19.16
N ALA A 102 -3.50 12.69 -18.90
CA ALA A 102 -4.69 12.68 -19.74
C ALA A 102 -4.39 13.20 -21.16
N GLU A 103 -3.66 14.30 -21.28
CA GLU A 103 -3.22 14.84 -22.57
C GLU A 103 -2.34 13.84 -23.34
N THR A 104 -1.39 13.21 -22.65
CA THR A 104 -0.49 12.22 -23.25
C THR A 104 -1.25 10.99 -23.75
N LEU A 105 -2.17 10.45 -22.94
CA LEU A 105 -2.99 9.31 -23.32
C LEU A 105 -3.93 9.65 -24.49
N ASN A 106 -4.51 10.85 -24.49
CA ASN A 106 -5.36 11.32 -25.59
C ASN A 106 -4.58 11.51 -26.89
N THR A 107 -3.34 11.99 -26.81
CA THR A 107 -2.45 12.08 -27.97
C THR A 107 -2.20 10.69 -28.56
N ILE A 108 -1.88 9.69 -27.72
CA ILE A 108 -1.65 8.32 -28.18
C ILE A 108 -2.90 7.73 -28.86
N ARG A 109 -4.09 7.94 -28.28
CA ARG A 109 -5.36 7.47 -28.85
C ARG A 109 -5.70 8.16 -30.16
N THR A 110 -5.40 9.45 -30.28
CA THR A 110 -5.65 10.23 -31.50
C THR A 110 -4.71 9.82 -32.62
N ASP A 111 -3.43 9.62 -32.30
CA ASP A 111 -2.42 9.18 -33.26
C ASP A 111 -2.65 7.72 -33.69
N PHE A 112 -3.25 6.89 -32.82
CA PHE A 112 -3.45 5.45 -33.04
C PHE A 112 -4.86 4.99 -32.57
N PRO A 113 -5.94 5.36 -33.29
CA PRO A 113 -7.31 5.11 -32.87
C PRO A 113 -7.67 3.62 -32.79
N ASP A 114 -7.08 2.78 -33.65
CA ASP A 114 -7.34 1.35 -33.72
C ASP A 114 -6.31 0.51 -32.93
N ALA A 115 -5.45 1.14 -32.13
CA ALA A 115 -4.44 0.44 -31.35
C ALA A 115 -4.98 -0.06 -30.00
N GLU A 116 -4.57 -1.27 -29.62
CA GLU A 116 -4.78 -1.80 -28.28
C GLU A 116 -3.80 -1.10 -27.33
N LEU A 117 -4.32 -0.28 -26.43
CA LEU A 117 -3.53 0.45 -25.43
C LEU A 117 -3.38 -0.38 -24.15
N ILE A 118 -2.13 -0.72 -23.83
CA ILE A 118 -1.72 -1.47 -22.65
C ILE A 118 -1.10 -0.48 -21.66
N ILE A 119 -1.58 -0.49 -20.43
CA ILE A 119 -1.10 0.41 -19.37
C ILE A 119 -0.20 -0.37 -18.41
N HIS A 120 1.04 0.07 -18.26
CA HIS A 120 2.00 -0.43 -17.29
C HIS A 120 2.02 0.50 -16.08
N THR A 121 1.79 0.00 -14.86
CA THR A 121 1.89 0.83 -13.64
C THR A 121 2.61 0.11 -12.49
N ASP A 122 3.08 -1.12 -12.72
CA ASP A 122 3.57 -2.04 -11.68
C ASP A 122 4.84 -1.56 -10.95
N SER A 123 5.49 -0.55 -11.51
CA SER A 123 6.80 -0.03 -11.11
C SER A 123 6.78 1.48 -10.85
N ALA A 124 5.67 2.13 -11.18
CA ALA A 124 5.45 3.52 -10.87
C ALA A 124 5.08 3.66 -9.38
N PRO A 125 5.43 4.77 -8.72
CA PRO A 125 4.87 5.08 -7.41
C PRO A 125 3.34 4.96 -7.41
N ALA A 126 2.73 4.49 -6.31
CA ALA A 126 1.29 4.20 -6.26
C ALA A 126 0.39 5.37 -6.73
N PHE A 127 0.81 6.61 -6.48
CA PHE A 127 0.08 7.80 -6.91
C PHE A 127 0.03 7.98 -8.45
N PHE A 128 0.97 7.41 -9.21
CA PHE A 128 0.91 7.39 -10.68
C PHE A 128 -0.17 6.42 -11.17
N ALA A 129 -0.33 5.26 -10.52
CA ALA A 129 -1.41 4.33 -10.87
C ALA A 129 -2.78 5.00 -10.66
N ASP A 130 -2.94 5.71 -9.55
CA ASP A 130 -4.16 6.48 -9.25
C ASP A 130 -4.38 7.61 -10.26
N ALA A 131 -3.33 8.37 -10.62
CA ALA A 131 -3.43 9.46 -11.59
C ALA A 131 -3.72 8.96 -13.01
N VAL A 132 -3.14 7.83 -13.42
CA VAL A 132 -3.45 7.18 -14.69
C VAL A 132 -4.90 6.71 -14.70
N GLN A 133 -5.39 6.10 -13.62
CA GLN A 133 -6.80 5.72 -13.53
C GLN A 133 -7.74 6.94 -13.57
N ALA A 134 -7.39 8.03 -12.89
CA ALA A 134 -8.12 9.29 -12.97
C ALA A 134 -8.14 9.85 -14.41
N ALA A 135 -7.00 9.85 -15.11
CA ALA A 135 -6.92 10.27 -16.51
C ALA A 135 -7.74 9.38 -17.46
N LEU A 136 -7.74 8.06 -17.24
CA LEU A 136 -8.53 7.11 -18.02
C LEU A 136 -10.05 7.24 -17.77
N THR A 137 -10.45 7.69 -16.57
CA THR A 137 -11.86 7.81 -16.17
C THR A 137 -12.45 9.19 -16.48
N ALA A 138 -11.67 10.26 -16.35
CA ALA A 138 -12.04 11.61 -16.79
C ALA A 138 -12.40 11.63 -18.29
N ASP A 139 -11.76 10.77 -19.07
CA ASP A 139 -12.03 10.57 -20.49
C ASP A 139 -13.35 9.83 -20.76
N ARG A 140 -13.89 9.05 -19.79
CA ARG A 140 -15.21 8.38 -19.91
C ARG A 140 -16.38 9.27 -19.51
N THR A 141 -16.14 10.35 -18.75
CA THR A 141 -17.15 11.39 -18.49
C THR A 141 -17.38 12.32 -19.68
N ALA A 142 -16.51 12.26 -20.70
CA ALA A 142 -16.81 12.73 -22.05
C ALA A 142 -17.40 11.56 -22.85
N ALA A 143 -18.66 11.18 -22.57
CA ALA A 143 -19.33 10.23 -23.43
C ALA A 143 -19.49 10.82 -24.85
N PRO A 144 -19.35 10.00 -25.90
CA PRO A 144 -19.54 10.39 -27.28
C PRO A 144 -21.01 10.73 -27.55
N ALA A 145 -21.22 11.63 -28.50
CA ALA A 145 -22.50 11.70 -29.20
C ALA A 145 -22.79 10.31 -29.82
N ALA A 146 -23.95 9.77 -29.45
CA ALA A 146 -24.78 8.78 -30.14
C ALA A 146 -24.08 7.75 -31.06
N ASP A 147 -24.10 6.48 -30.66
CA ASP A 147 -24.81 5.46 -31.45
C ASP A 147 -24.92 4.14 -30.68
N ALA A 148 -26.15 3.78 -30.33
CA ALA A 148 -26.53 2.42 -29.99
C ALA A 148 -28.03 2.26 -30.27
N ALA A 149 -28.38 2.14 -31.55
CA ALA A 149 -29.65 1.56 -31.96
C ALA A 149 -29.56 0.03 -31.84
N PRO A 150 -30.54 -0.65 -31.21
CA PRO A 150 -30.63 -2.10 -31.25
C PRO A 150 -31.21 -2.54 -32.61
N LEU A 151 -30.59 -3.53 -33.24
CA LEU A 151 -31.12 -4.20 -34.43
C LEU A 151 -32.35 -5.07 -34.06
N PRO A 152 -33.51 -4.87 -34.70
CA PRO A 152 -34.62 -5.81 -34.61
C PRO A 152 -34.52 -6.89 -35.70
N ASP A 153 -34.84 -8.12 -35.33
CA ASP A 153 -35.05 -9.24 -36.24
C ASP A 153 -36.49 -9.18 -36.80
N ASN A 154 -36.58 -9.22 -38.14
CA ASN A 154 -37.69 -9.68 -38.98
C ASN A 154 -39.12 -9.11 -38.78
N ALA A 155 -39.59 -8.30 -39.74
CA ALA A 155 -40.89 -8.48 -40.41
C ALA A 155 -41.06 -7.55 -41.64
N GLU A 156 -41.89 -8.02 -42.57
CA GLU A 156 -42.21 -7.61 -43.95
C GLU A 156 -42.77 -6.18 -44.19
N PRO A 157 -42.91 -5.74 -45.47
CA PRO A 157 -42.87 -4.34 -45.86
C PRO A 157 -44.21 -3.58 -45.73
N ILE A 158 -44.05 -2.26 -45.51
CA ILE A 158 -45.08 -1.24 -45.39
C ILE A 158 -45.77 -0.99 -46.75
N PRO A 159 -47.08 -0.70 -46.72
CA PRO A 159 -47.59 0.41 -47.52
C PRO A 159 -48.34 1.40 -46.62
N ALA A 160 -47.96 2.67 -46.70
CA ALA A 160 -48.75 3.77 -46.19
C ALA A 160 -49.04 4.68 -47.38
N ASP A 161 -50.30 4.64 -47.80
CA ASP A 161 -50.87 5.63 -48.69
C ASP A 161 -51.64 6.64 -47.84
N THR A 162 -51.71 7.88 -48.34
CA THR A 162 -52.66 8.95 -47.99
C THR A 162 -52.51 9.64 -46.61
N ASP A 163 -52.60 10.97 -46.46
CA ASP A 163 -52.67 12.12 -47.39
C ASP A 163 -52.73 13.43 -46.55
N ILE A 164 -52.61 14.56 -47.25
CA ILE A 164 -53.28 15.86 -47.00
C ILE A 164 -52.63 16.95 -46.08
N THR A 165 -51.96 17.87 -46.81
CA THR A 165 -52.07 19.35 -46.88
C THR A 165 -51.64 20.31 -45.75
N ALA A 166 -50.59 21.06 -46.11
CA ALA A 166 -50.47 22.52 -46.32
C ALA A 166 -50.57 23.55 -45.15
N PRO A 167 -49.75 24.64 -45.17
CA PRO A 167 -49.51 25.52 -44.04
C PRO A 167 -50.25 26.87 -44.13
N ALA A 168 -50.46 27.53 -42.99
CA ALA A 168 -50.93 28.91 -42.92
C ALA A 168 -49.92 29.82 -42.19
N GLU A 169 -49.73 31.00 -42.79
CA GLU A 169 -48.81 32.08 -42.46
C GLU A 169 -49.18 32.82 -41.16
N ILE A 170 -48.17 33.40 -40.48
CA ILE A 170 -48.38 34.42 -39.43
C ILE A 170 -47.55 35.67 -39.79
N PRO A 171 -48.13 36.88 -39.81
CA PRO A 171 -47.46 38.09 -40.27
C PRO A 171 -46.72 38.86 -39.16
N VAL A 172 -45.73 39.62 -39.63
CA VAL A 172 -44.84 40.55 -38.91
C VAL A 172 -45.57 41.82 -38.48
N SER A 173 -45.37 42.27 -37.23
CA SER A 173 -45.38 43.71 -36.89
C SER A 173 -44.68 44.01 -35.55
N GLU A 174 -43.73 44.95 -35.60
CA GLU A 174 -43.30 45.90 -34.55
C GLU A 174 -43.61 47.32 -35.09
N PRO A 175 -43.49 48.47 -34.37
CA PRO A 175 -42.94 48.72 -33.02
C PRO A 175 -43.79 49.71 -32.15
N ALA A 176 -43.42 49.93 -30.88
CA ALA A 176 -43.38 51.26 -30.23
C ALA A 176 -42.81 51.21 -28.79
N ALA A 177 -41.96 52.19 -28.48
CA ALA A 177 -41.39 52.50 -27.18
C ALA A 177 -42.34 53.35 -26.33
N ASP A 178 -42.38 53.17 -25.00
CA ASP A 178 -41.95 54.17 -23.99
C ASP A 178 -42.02 53.61 -22.55
N ALA A 179 -41.31 54.27 -21.65
CA ALA A 179 -40.90 53.91 -20.30
C ALA A 179 -41.97 53.72 -19.21
N ALA A 180 -41.69 52.83 -18.24
CA ALA A 180 -41.73 53.10 -16.79
C ALA A 180 -41.42 51.84 -15.95
N ALA A 181 -40.43 51.93 -15.06
CA ALA A 181 -40.32 51.13 -13.83
C ALA A 181 -40.72 52.03 -12.64
N PRO A 182 -40.97 51.54 -11.40
CA PRO A 182 -40.71 50.19 -10.88
C PRO A 182 -41.85 49.59 -10.03
N ALA A 183 -41.84 48.27 -9.83
CA ALA A 183 -42.50 47.63 -8.68
C ALA A 183 -41.58 46.54 -8.13
N GLU A 184 -41.14 46.73 -6.88
CA GLU A 184 -40.38 45.77 -6.10
C GLU A 184 -41.23 44.51 -5.87
N ILE A 185 -40.77 43.37 -6.39
CA ILE A 185 -41.30 42.05 -6.07
C ILE A 185 -40.59 41.61 -4.77
N PRO A 186 -41.31 41.18 -3.71
CA PRO A 186 -40.66 40.64 -2.53
C PRO A 186 -39.92 39.36 -2.93
N ALA A 187 -38.64 39.27 -2.59
CA ALA A 187 -37.87 38.05 -2.75
C ALA A 187 -38.57 36.91 -1.99
N ALA A 188 -39.14 35.96 -2.73
CA ALA A 188 -39.58 34.69 -2.16
C ALA A 188 -38.33 34.01 -1.59
N GLU A 189 -38.38 33.66 -0.31
CA GLU A 189 -37.36 32.80 0.29
C GLU A 189 -37.24 31.53 -0.57
N PRO A 190 -36.03 31.07 -0.91
CA PRO A 190 -35.86 29.83 -1.65
C PRO A 190 -36.38 28.69 -0.76
N GLN A 191 -37.62 28.25 -1.02
CA GLN A 191 -38.14 27.02 -0.46
C GLN A 191 -37.43 25.88 -1.18
N GLU A 192 -36.47 25.24 -0.50
CA GLU A 192 -35.85 24.00 -0.96
C GLU A 192 -36.94 22.98 -1.32
N ASP A 193 -36.87 22.44 -2.53
CA ASP A 193 -37.84 21.47 -3.02
C ASP A 193 -37.81 20.22 -2.12
N PRO A 194 -38.94 19.79 -1.53
CA PRO A 194 -39.01 18.58 -0.71
C PRO A 194 -38.42 17.33 -1.37
N ALA A 195 -38.46 17.24 -2.71
CA ALA A 195 -37.86 16.15 -3.46
C ALA A 195 -36.31 16.20 -3.46
N GLU A 196 -35.74 17.40 -3.51
CA GLU A 196 -34.28 17.63 -3.50
C GLU A 196 -33.70 17.36 -2.10
N LYS A 197 -34.42 17.77 -1.04
CA LYS A 197 -34.07 17.42 0.34
C LYS A 197 -34.10 15.91 0.59
N ALA A 198 -35.14 15.21 0.12
CA ALA A 198 -35.22 13.76 0.26
C ALA A 198 -34.10 13.02 -0.49
N ALA A 199 -33.67 13.53 -1.65
CA ALA A 199 -32.53 12.99 -2.39
C ALA A 199 -31.20 13.24 -1.67
N ALA A 200 -31.00 14.43 -1.09
CA ALA A 200 -29.82 14.76 -0.29
C ALA A 200 -29.72 13.91 0.99
N ASP A 201 -30.83 13.73 1.71
CA ASP A 201 -30.91 12.89 2.90
C ASP A 201 -30.61 11.41 2.57
N ALA A 202 -31.10 10.91 1.42
CA ALA A 202 -30.80 9.56 0.94
C ALA A 202 -29.32 9.38 0.57
N ALA A 203 -28.70 10.39 -0.07
CA ALA A 203 -27.28 10.39 -0.39
C ALA A 203 -26.41 10.40 0.88
N ASP A 204 -26.75 11.22 1.88
CA ASP A 204 -26.06 11.26 3.17
C ASP A 204 -26.14 9.90 3.90
N ALA A 205 -27.32 9.28 3.89
CA ALA A 205 -27.52 7.95 4.46
C ALA A 205 -26.68 6.87 3.74
N ALA A 206 -26.60 6.94 2.41
CA ALA A 206 -25.76 6.02 1.63
C ALA A 206 -24.27 6.17 1.96
N ILE A 207 -23.77 7.41 2.06
CA ILE A 207 -22.39 7.71 2.45
C ILE A 207 -22.09 7.15 3.85
N ARG A 208 -22.97 7.37 4.84
CA ARG A 208 -22.81 6.83 6.20
C ARG A 208 -22.72 5.30 6.21
N ASN A 209 -23.50 4.61 5.39
CA ASN A 209 -23.44 3.15 5.27
C ASN A 209 -22.12 2.65 4.67
N VAL A 210 -21.61 3.35 3.64
CA VAL A 210 -20.28 3.05 3.07
C VAL A 210 -19.20 3.26 4.13
N LEU A 211 -19.22 4.37 4.86
CA LEU A 211 -18.27 4.66 5.93
C LEU A 211 -18.30 3.60 7.04
N LYS A 212 -19.49 3.20 7.50
CA LYS A 212 -19.65 2.11 8.49
C LYS A 212 -19.02 0.81 7.99
N THR A 213 -19.21 0.48 6.72
CA THR A 213 -18.63 -0.72 6.09
C THR A 213 -17.10 -0.66 6.05
N LEU A 214 -16.54 0.46 5.59
CA LEU A 214 -15.08 0.65 5.51
C LEU A 214 -14.43 0.63 6.90
N ILE A 215 -15.05 1.29 7.88
CA ILE A 215 -14.59 1.28 9.28
C ILE A 215 -14.61 -0.14 9.85
N ALA A 216 -15.69 -0.89 9.64
CA ALA A 216 -15.79 -2.29 10.08
C ALA A 216 -14.71 -3.19 9.46
N GLN A 217 -14.23 -2.85 8.26
CA GLN A 217 -13.11 -3.53 7.57
C GLN A 217 -11.73 -2.96 7.93
N PHE A 218 -11.66 -1.99 8.86
CA PHE A 218 -10.44 -1.28 9.26
C PHE A 218 -9.77 -0.48 8.12
N GLU A 219 -10.55 -0.06 7.12
CA GLU A 219 -10.11 0.70 5.95
C GLU A 219 -10.17 2.22 6.22
N TYR A 220 -9.44 2.69 7.23
CA TYR A 220 -9.53 4.09 7.68
C TYR A 220 -9.13 5.11 6.62
N ARG A 221 -8.17 4.79 5.74
CA ARG A 221 -7.74 5.67 4.66
C ARG A 221 -8.82 5.84 3.59
N SER A 222 -9.41 4.73 3.17
CA SER A 222 -10.51 4.73 2.21
C SER A 222 -11.75 5.42 2.81
N ALA A 223 -12.06 5.15 4.08
CA ALA A 223 -13.11 5.84 4.80
C ALA A 223 -12.85 7.35 4.87
N LEU A 224 -11.61 7.78 5.11
CA LEU A 224 -11.25 9.19 5.14
C LEU A 224 -11.43 9.87 3.77
N ALA A 225 -11.06 9.19 2.68
CA ALA A 225 -11.26 9.71 1.33
C ALA A 225 -12.75 9.96 1.03
N VAL A 226 -13.62 9.02 1.39
CA VAL A 226 -15.08 9.17 1.27
C VAL A 226 -15.59 10.27 2.20
N ALA A 227 -15.11 10.33 3.44
CA ALA A 227 -15.54 11.33 4.42
C ALA A 227 -15.21 12.76 3.98
N LYS A 228 -14.06 12.99 3.33
CA LYS A 228 -13.65 14.31 2.84
C LYS A 228 -14.51 14.82 1.67
N GLN A 229 -15.19 13.94 0.96
CA GLN A 229 -16.14 14.31 -0.09
C GLN A 229 -17.52 14.67 0.48
N SER A 230 -17.77 14.40 1.76
CA SER A 230 -19.03 14.69 2.45
C SER A 230 -18.90 15.95 3.31
N GLY A 231 -19.78 16.92 3.10
CA GLY A 231 -19.80 18.19 3.86
C GLY A 231 -20.59 18.16 5.17
N SER A 232 -21.26 17.05 5.49
CA SER A 232 -22.28 16.92 6.55
C SER A 232 -21.80 16.12 7.77
N LEU A 233 -20.55 15.67 7.79
CA LEU A 233 -20.03 14.80 8.84
C LEU A 233 -19.51 15.60 10.04
N PRO A 234 -19.65 15.08 11.28
CA PRO A 234 -19.15 15.78 12.46
C PRO A 234 -17.61 15.95 12.44
N ASP A 235 -17.12 17.14 12.80
CA ASP A 235 -15.67 17.41 12.90
C ASP A 235 -14.94 16.43 13.85
N ALA A 236 -15.60 16.00 14.92
CA ALA A 236 -15.05 15.01 15.84
C ALA A 236 -14.85 13.65 15.18
N PHE A 237 -15.75 13.25 14.26
CA PHE A 237 -15.62 12.04 13.47
C PHE A 237 -14.42 12.16 12.52
N ILE A 238 -14.34 13.26 11.74
CA ILE A 238 -13.27 13.48 10.78
C ILE A 238 -11.90 13.46 11.48
N ARG A 239 -11.73 14.20 12.59
CA ARG A 239 -10.46 14.23 13.32
C ARG A 239 -10.04 12.88 13.90
N LEU A 240 -10.99 12.10 14.43
CA LEU A 240 -10.68 10.75 14.92
C LEU A 240 -10.32 9.81 13.77
N LEU A 241 -11.02 9.91 12.63
CA LEU A 241 -10.77 9.10 11.44
C LEU A 241 -9.40 9.43 10.83
N GLU A 242 -9.01 10.70 10.80
CA GLU A 242 -7.66 11.13 10.41
C GLU A 242 -6.59 10.54 11.32
N ALA A 243 -6.78 10.62 12.65
CA ALA A 243 -5.86 10.01 13.60
C ALA A 243 -5.74 8.49 13.40
N ALA A 244 -6.86 7.79 13.17
CA ALA A 244 -6.89 6.37 12.88
C ALA A 244 -6.19 6.02 11.56
N ALA A 245 -6.36 6.83 10.50
CA ALA A 245 -5.71 6.62 9.20
C ALA A 245 -4.18 6.80 9.24
N LEU A 246 -3.66 7.55 10.20
CA LEU A 246 -2.23 7.68 10.46
C LEU A 246 -1.63 6.43 11.13
N ARG A 247 -2.43 5.67 11.87
CA ARG A 247 -1.99 4.45 12.57
C ARG A 247 -1.58 3.37 11.57
N GLY A 248 -0.31 2.97 11.63
CA GLY A 248 0.29 1.97 10.72
C GLY A 248 0.95 2.55 9.47
N THR A 249 0.98 3.88 9.30
CA THR A 249 1.52 4.51 8.09
C THR A 249 2.50 5.66 8.31
N VAL A 250 2.40 6.36 9.43
CA VAL A 250 3.39 7.33 9.90
C VAL A 250 4.04 6.85 11.20
N GLY A 251 5.21 7.42 11.53
CA GLY A 251 5.89 7.14 12.78
C GLY A 251 5.01 7.38 14.01
N VAL A 252 5.25 6.59 15.06
CA VAL A 252 4.44 6.52 16.29
C VAL A 252 4.22 7.89 16.93
N GLY A 253 5.20 8.80 16.86
CA GLY A 253 5.09 10.15 17.42
C GLY A 253 3.99 11.00 16.77
N ALA A 254 3.90 11.00 15.44
CA ALA A 254 2.89 11.77 14.71
C ALA A 254 1.48 11.21 14.98
N MET A 255 1.35 9.88 14.99
CA MET A 255 0.11 9.20 15.36
C MET A 255 -0.33 9.58 16.78
N GLN A 256 0.55 9.46 17.78
CA GLN A 256 0.23 9.82 19.16
C GLN A 256 -0.26 11.26 19.30
N GLN A 257 0.42 12.19 18.62
CA GLN A 257 0.04 13.59 18.61
C GLN A 257 -1.37 13.80 18.05
N ALA A 258 -1.72 13.13 16.95
CA ALA A 258 -3.06 13.22 16.37
C ALA A 258 -4.15 12.70 17.32
N PHE A 259 -3.93 11.55 17.96
CA PHE A 259 -4.86 11.01 18.96
C PHE A 259 -5.00 11.91 20.19
N ARG A 260 -3.91 12.58 20.61
CA ARG A 260 -3.95 13.55 21.70
C ARG A 260 -4.76 14.80 21.32
N GLN A 261 -4.58 15.31 20.11
CA GLN A 261 -5.30 16.50 19.62
C GLN A 261 -6.81 16.30 19.52
N CYS A 262 -7.29 15.07 19.28
CA CYS A 262 -8.71 14.74 19.29
C CYS A 262 -9.21 14.19 20.64
N GLY A 263 -8.38 14.19 21.69
CA GLY A 263 -8.76 13.74 23.04
C GLY A 263 -8.97 12.23 23.17
N ALA A 264 -8.42 11.44 22.25
CA ALA A 264 -8.64 10.00 22.14
C ALA A 264 -7.39 9.16 22.48
N GLU A 265 -6.43 9.72 23.23
CA GLU A 265 -5.14 9.05 23.57
C GLU A 265 -5.34 7.69 24.28
N ALA A 266 -6.42 7.53 25.05
CA ALA A 266 -6.78 6.27 25.69
C ALA A 266 -7.03 5.12 24.69
N LEU A 267 -7.40 5.43 23.44
CA LEU A 267 -7.65 4.43 22.39
C LEU A 267 -6.36 3.87 21.76
N LEU A 268 -5.19 4.40 22.13
CA LEU A 268 -3.90 3.90 21.63
C LEU A 268 -3.47 2.59 22.27
N GLY A 269 -4.00 2.23 23.44
CA GLY A 269 -3.67 0.96 24.08
C GLY A 269 -2.19 0.87 24.53
N GLY A 270 -1.59 1.98 24.97
CA GLY A 270 -0.24 2.00 25.55
C GLY A 270 0.81 2.77 24.75
N GLY A 271 0.54 3.12 23.48
CA GLY A 271 1.37 4.05 22.71
C GLY A 271 2.85 3.63 22.57
N ASN A 272 3.15 2.34 22.59
CA ASN A 272 4.51 1.86 22.40
C ASN A 272 4.67 1.31 20.98
N GLN A 273 5.78 1.66 20.31
CA GLN A 273 6.02 1.26 18.92
C GLN A 273 5.92 -0.25 18.67
N TYR A 274 6.35 -1.08 19.61
CA TYR A 274 6.29 -2.53 19.49
C TYR A 274 4.86 -3.07 19.71
N THR A 275 4.09 -2.39 20.56
CA THR A 275 2.66 -2.68 20.77
C THR A 275 1.88 -2.36 19.50
N ASP A 276 2.04 -1.16 18.95
CA ASP A 276 1.40 -0.79 17.69
C ASP A 276 1.82 -1.69 16.52
N TYR A 277 3.09 -2.07 16.44
CA TYR A 277 3.56 -3.02 15.42
C TYR A 277 2.90 -4.39 15.58
N TYR A 278 2.80 -4.91 16.80
CA TYR A 278 2.08 -6.15 17.06
C TYR A 278 0.59 -6.05 16.66
N LEU A 279 -0.08 -4.93 17.00
CA LEU A 279 -1.48 -4.72 16.65
C LEU A 279 -1.69 -4.66 15.13
N GLN A 280 -0.73 -4.10 14.39
CA GLN A 280 -0.72 -4.12 12.93
C GLN A 280 -0.56 -5.54 12.38
N LEU A 281 0.36 -6.35 12.93
CA LEU A 281 0.48 -7.77 12.56
C LEU A 281 -0.82 -8.55 12.82
N ALA A 282 -1.44 -8.32 13.98
CA ALA A 282 -2.71 -8.93 14.32
C ALA A 282 -3.84 -8.50 13.38
N LEU A 283 -3.81 -7.25 12.91
CA LEU A 283 -4.76 -6.75 11.93
C LEU A 283 -4.58 -7.43 10.56
N TYR A 284 -3.35 -7.65 10.10
CA TYR A 284 -3.10 -8.41 8.87
C TYR A 284 -3.68 -9.82 8.92
N VAL A 285 -3.46 -10.53 10.03
CA VAL A 285 -4.04 -11.87 10.23
C VAL A 285 -5.57 -11.81 10.28
N ARG A 286 -6.15 -10.83 10.99
CA ARG A 286 -7.61 -10.66 11.07
C ARG A 286 -8.24 -10.39 9.70
N LYS A 287 -7.56 -9.60 8.86
CA LYS A 287 -7.96 -9.28 7.48
C LYS A 287 -7.57 -10.37 6.46
N LYS A 288 -6.97 -11.48 6.90
CA LYS A 288 -6.51 -12.57 6.03
C LYS A 288 -5.43 -12.14 5.02
N MET A 289 -4.75 -11.03 5.31
CA MET A 289 -3.62 -10.47 4.58
C MET A 289 -2.33 -11.20 4.98
N TYR A 290 -2.25 -12.48 4.64
CA TYR A 290 -1.14 -13.34 5.10
C TYR A 290 0.18 -13.04 4.40
N GLY A 291 0.14 -12.49 3.17
CA GLY A 291 1.31 -11.95 2.47
C GLY A 291 2.06 -10.95 3.35
N GLU A 292 1.31 -9.93 3.73
CA GLU A 292 1.77 -8.80 4.52
C GLU A 292 2.24 -9.25 5.90
N PHE A 293 1.49 -10.16 6.55
CA PHE A 293 1.91 -10.75 7.82
C PHE A 293 3.28 -11.45 7.72
N VAL A 294 3.47 -12.27 6.68
CA VAL A 294 4.71 -13.04 6.47
C VAL A 294 5.92 -12.12 6.27
N HIS A 295 5.76 -11.05 5.48
CA HIS A 295 6.84 -10.07 5.28
C HIS A 295 7.10 -9.19 6.51
N ALA A 296 6.05 -8.88 7.28
CA ALA A 296 6.13 -7.97 8.42
C ALA A 296 6.55 -8.67 9.73
N VAL A 297 6.55 -10.00 9.83
CA VAL A 297 6.89 -10.67 11.10
C VAL A 297 8.38 -10.52 11.46
N SER A 298 9.28 -10.64 10.48
CA SER A 298 10.71 -10.80 10.75
C SER A 298 11.36 -9.63 11.49
N PRO A 299 10.99 -8.36 11.23
CA PRO A 299 11.54 -7.22 11.97
C PRO A 299 11.18 -7.20 13.47
N ILE A 300 10.00 -7.72 13.88
CA ILE A 300 9.57 -7.63 15.29
C ILE A 300 10.25 -8.69 16.17
N LEU A 301 10.53 -9.87 15.62
CA LEU A 301 11.04 -11.01 16.39
C LEU A 301 12.36 -10.75 17.11
N PRO A 302 13.41 -10.18 16.49
CA PRO A 302 14.63 -9.85 17.22
C PRO A 302 14.39 -8.80 18.31
N GLU A 303 13.50 -7.83 18.09
CA GLU A 303 13.22 -6.77 19.05
C GLU A 303 12.50 -7.29 20.31
N ILE A 304 11.50 -8.17 20.15
CA ILE A 304 10.81 -8.78 21.31
C ILE A 304 11.73 -9.75 22.05
N ILE A 305 12.63 -10.46 21.36
CA ILE A 305 13.62 -11.34 22.01
C ILE A 305 14.66 -10.51 22.77
N ILE A 306 15.15 -9.38 22.22
CA ILE A 306 16.04 -8.45 22.94
C ILE A 306 15.36 -7.93 24.21
N SER A 307 14.09 -7.54 24.11
CA SER A 307 13.29 -7.09 25.28
C SER A 307 13.15 -8.19 26.32
N ALA A 308 12.92 -9.44 25.89
CA ALA A 308 12.87 -10.60 26.77
C ALA A 308 14.21 -10.86 27.47
N ILE A 309 15.33 -10.77 26.74
CA ILE A 309 16.67 -10.95 27.30
C ILE A 309 16.95 -9.92 28.39
N ARG A 310 16.57 -8.67 28.14
CA ARG A 310 16.71 -7.58 29.11
C ARG A 310 15.90 -7.85 30.38
N LYS A 311 14.62 -8.19 30.25
CA LYS A 311 13.73 -8.43 31.41
C LYS A 311 14.13 -9.66 32.21
N GLN A 312 14.38 -10.78 31.53
CA GLN A 312 14.53 -12.09 32.19
C GLN A 312 15.96 -12.32 32.70
N PHE A 313 16.96 -11.77 32.02
CA PHE A 313 18.37 -12.02 32.32
C PHE A 313 19.16 -10.75 32.69
N GLY A 314 18.54 -9.57 32.64
CA GLY A 314 19.21 -8.30 32.97
C GLY A 314 20.27 -7.88 31.97
N LEU A 315 20.29 -8.46 30.76
CA LEU A 315 21.30 -8.21 29.74
C LEU A 315 20.76 -7.24 28.68
N ASP A 316 21.49 -6.15 28.45
CA ASP A 316 21.16 -5.20 27.39
C ASP A 316 22.02 -5.46 26.15
N ILE A 317 21.40 -6.04 25.12
CA ILE A 317 22.07 -6.41 23.87
C ILE A 317 22.75 -5.20 23.20
N ASN A 318 22.18 -4.00 23.35
CA ASN A 318 22.74 -2.77 22.79
C ASN A 318 24.18 -2.49 23.26
N LYS A 319 24.56 -2.96 24.46
CA LYS A 319 25.92 -2.80 24.99
C LYS A 319 26.96 -3.54 24.16
N TYR A 320 26.57 -4.59 23.43
CA TYR A 320 27.46 -5.40 22.62
C TYR A 320 27.42 -5.03 21.13
N CYS A 321 26.71 -3.95 20.78
CA CYS A 321 26.59 -3.47 19.42
C CYS A 321 27.43 -2.21 19.17
N ILE A 322 27.73 -1.94 17.90
CA ILE A 322 28.24 -0.65 17.46
C ILE A 322 27.15 0.40 17.73
N TYR A 323 27.53 1.54 18.30
CA TYR A 323 26.60 2.60 18.71
C TYR A 323 25.66 3.01 17.57
N GLY A 324 24.37 3.11 17.87
CA GLY A 324 23.35 3.50 16.88
C GLY A 324 23.08 2.46 15.79
N SER A 325 23.55 1.22 15.94
CA SER A 325 23.37 0.17 14.93
C SER A 325 22.97 -1.18 15.55
N ARG A 326 22.49 -2.09 14.69
CA ARG A 326 22.26 -3.51 15.00
C ARG A 326 23.41 -4.41 14.55
N LYS A 327 24.65 -3.88 14.54
CA LYS A 327 25.87 -4.64 14.22
C LYS A 327 26.64 -5.02 15.47
N TRP A 328 27.16 -6.23 15.52
CA TRP A 328 27.98 -6.69 16.64
C TRP A 328 29.28 -5.88 16.74
N ASP A 329 29.66 -5.51 17.96
CA ASP A 329 30.98 -4.98 18.27
C ASP A 329 31.82 -6.09 18.90
N HIS A 330 32.76 -6.63 18.11
CA HIS A 330 33.58 -7.76 18.54
C HIS A 330 34.44 -7.41 19.77
N ASN A 331 34.94 -6.18 19.86
CA ASN A 331 35.77 -5.77 20.99
C ASN A 331 34.94 -5.75 22.28
N LYS A 332 33.73 -5.21 22.24
CA LYS A 332 32.82 -5.22 23.40
C LYS A 332 32.44 -6.65 23.82
N LEU A 333 32.18 -7.54 22.86
CA LEU A 333 31.90 -8.95 23.14
C LEU A 333 33.07 -9.65 23.84
N VAL A 334 34.31 -9.37 23.42
CA VAL A 334 35.52 -9.94 24.02
C VAL A 334 35.76 -9.37 25.42
N LEU A 335 35.70 -8.04 25.58
CA LEU A 335 35.94 -7.37 26.86
C LEU A 335 34.95 -7.83 27.95
N GLU A 336 33.68 -8.03 27.58
CA GLU A 336 32.63 -8.47 28.50
C GLU A 336 32.51 -10.01 28.60
N GLN A 337 33.45 -10.77 28.04
CA GLN A 337 33.48 -12.24 28.06
C GLN A 337 32.19 -12.89 27.51
N MET A 338 31.57 -12.25 26.52
CA MET A 338 30.37 -12.70 25.85
C MET A 338 30.66 -13.48 24.55
N THR A 339 31.93 -13.56 24.16
CA THR A 339 32.39 -14.31 22.99
C THR A 339 31.91 -15.76 23.05
N GLY A 340 31.26 -16.22 21.99
CA GLY A 340 30.80 -17.60 21.85
C GLY A 340 29.41 -17.88 22.43
N LYS A 341 28.90 -17.07 23.36
CA LYS A 341 27.56 -17.25 23.94
C LYS A 341 26.43 -17.04 22.92
N PHE A 342 26.69 -16.35 21.82
CA PHE A 342 25.72 -16.09 20.74
C PHE A 342 25.80 -17.11 19.59
N LYS A 343 26.54 -18.21 19.75
CA LYS A 343 26.75 -19.24 18.72
C LYS A 343 25.97 -20.50 19.04
N GLU A 344 25.42 -21.14 18.01
CA GLU A 344 24.88 -22.50 18.13
C GLU A 344 25.99 -23.44 18.60
N SER A 345 25.67 -24.39 19.48
CA SER A 345 26.60 -25.40 20.03
C SER A 345 27.64 -24.94 21.08
N TYR A 346 27.43 -23.82 21.78
CA TYR A 346 28.19 -23.55 23.00
C TYR A 346 27.74 -24.50 24.12
N VAL A 347 28.15 -25.76 24.02
CA VAL A 347 27.96 -26.74 25.08
C VAL A 347 28.93 -26.35 26.20
N TYR A 348 28.42 -26.14 27.41
CA TYR A 348 29.17 -25.78 28.63
C TYR A 348 30.33 -26.77 28.96
N HIS A 349 30.45 -27.89 28.24
CA HIS A 349 31.39 -28.98 28.49
C HIS A 349 32.08 -29.61 27.25
N THR A 350 32.00 -29.03 26.04
CA THR A 350 32.79 -29.54 24.89
C THR A 350 33.50 -28.42 24.13
N LYS A 351 34.67 -28.75 23.55
CA LYS A 351 35.54 -27.79 22.85
C LYS A 351 34.74 -26.97 21.83
N PRO A 352 34.83 -25.62 21.87
CA PRO A 352 34.06 -24.75 20.99
C PRO A 352 34.44 -24.99 19.53
N ARG A 353 33.44 -25.15 18.64
CA ARG A 353 33.65 -25.03 17.19
C ARG A 353 33.46 -23.57 16.78
N PRO A 354 34.37 -22.98 15.98
CA PRO A 354 34.25 -21.59 15.55
C PRO A 354 33.13 -21.44 14.51
N GLY A 355 31.90 -21.18 14.96
CA GLY A 355 30.81 -20.67 14.10
C GLY A 355 30.95 -19.17 13.83
N ASN A 356 30.43 -18.69 12.70
CA ASN A 356 30.44 -17.28 12.32
C ASN A 356 29.27 -16.54 13.00
N LEU A 357 29.54 -15.45 13.73
CA LEU A 357 28.51 -14.65 14.41
C LEU A 357 27.68 -13.82 13.41
N GLY A 358 28.21 -13.60 12.19
CA GLY A 358 27.67 -12.64 11.24
C GLY A 358 27.93 -11.19 11.67
N VAL A 359 27.53 -10.25 10.81
CA VAL A 359 27.72 -8.80 11.06
C VAL A 359 26.59 -8.23 11.92
N TYR A 360 25.36 -8.70 11.73
CA TYR A 360 24.15 -8.15 12.36
C TYR A 360 23.61 -9.05 13.47
N VAL A 361 22.89 -8.44 14.42
CA VAL A 361 22.13 -9.16 15.44
C VAL A 361 20.96 -9.89 14.78
N THR A 362 20.92 -11.22 14.92
CA THR A 362 19.85 -12.06 14.36
C THR A 362 19.09 -12.81 15.46
N THR A 363 17.87 -13.26 15.14
CA THR A 363 17.09 -14.16 16.02
C THR A 363 17.85 -15.45 16.35
N ALA A 364 18.67 -15.97 15.44
CA ALA A 364 19.53 -17.12 15.69
C ALA A 364 20.58 -16.82 16.77
N ASN A 365 21.27 -15.68 16.70
CA ASN A 365 22.24 -15.29 17.73
C ASN A 365 21.58 -15.12 19.10
N LEU A 366 20.40 -14.50 19.14
CA LEU A 366 19.67 -14.25 20.38
C LEU A 366 19.10 -15.54 20.99
N SER A 367 18.62 -16.46 20.15
CA SER A 367 18.16 -17.79 20.60
C SER A 367 19.31 -18.59 21.20
N ALA A 368 20.46 -18.59 20.52
CA ALA A 368 21.68 -19.22 21.04
C ALA A 368 22.12 -18.59 22.36
N LEU A 369 22.05 -17.26 22.48
CA LEU A 369 22.34 -16.60 23.75
C LEU A 369 21.44 -17.12 24.87
N ILE A 370 20.12 -17.11 24.68
CA ILE A 370 19.17 -17.58 25.68
C ILE A 370 19.49 -19.03 26.06
N GLU A 371 19.71 -19.91 25.09
CA GLU A 371 20.05 -21.31 25.33
C GLU A 371 21.32 -21.47 26.19
N ASN A 372 22.34 -20.65 25.93
CA ASN A 372 23.64 -20.73 26.60
C ASN A 372 23.69 -20.07 27.99
N ILE A 373 22.79 -19.14 28.29
CA ILE A 373 22.70 -18.48 29.61
C ILE A 373 21.58 -19.04 30.49
N SER A 374 20.65 -19.80 29.91
CA SER A 374 19.50 -20.36 30.60
C SER A 374 19.90 -21.47 31.56
N VAL A 375 19.25 -21.50 32.73
CA VAL A 375 19.29 -22.65 33.63
C VAL A 375 18.06 -23.53 33.34
N PRO A 376 18.19 -24.77 32.85
CA PRO A 376 17.05 -25.54 32.32
C PRO A 376 15.85 -25.67 33.25
N LYS A 377 16.08 -25.81 34.56
CA LYS A 377 15.01 -25.92 35.57
C LYS A 377 14.25 -24.62 35.82
N LYS A 378 14.84 -23.47 35.53
CA LYS A 378 14.28 -22.14 35.77
C LYS A 378 13.79 -21.50 34.47
N ASP A 379 14.61 -21.55 33.44
CA ASP A 379 14.47 -20.77 32.21
C ASP A 379 14.08 -21.66 31.01
N GLY A 380 13.84 -22.96 31.23
CA GLY A 380 13.52 -23.91 30.15
C GLY A 380 12.30 -23.52 29.31
N LYS A 381 11.31 -22.84 29.91
CA LYS A 381 10.11 -22.39 29.19
C LYS A 381 10.41 -21.26 28.21
N ILE A 382 11.13 -20.21 28.64
CA ILE A 382 11.52 -19.11 27.73
C ILE A 382 12.44 -19.65 26.64
N MET A 383 13.40 -20.50 26.98
CA MET A 383 14.29 -21.13 26.00
C MET A 383 13.49 -21.87 24.92
N LEU A 384 12.54 -22.72 25.31
CA LEU A 384 11.68 -23.46 24.37
C LEU A 384 10.80 -22.52 23.54
N ASP A 385 10.18 -21.51 24.16
CA ASP A 385 9.29 -20.60 23.46
C ASP A 385 10.06 -19.70 22.47
N THR A 386 11.28 -19.26 22.81
CA THR A 386 12.18 -18.54 21.89
C THR A 386 12.60 -19.43 20.72
N LEU A 387 12.97 -20.69 20.99
CA LEU A 387 13.33 -21.64 19.92
C LEU A 387 12.17 -21.84 18.96
N LYS A 388 10.93 -21.95 19.46
CA LYS A 388 9.73 -22.05 18.61
C LYS A 388 9.51 -20.78 17.79
N LEU A 389 9.67 -19.58 18.35
CA LEU A 389 9.59 -18.34 17.56
C LEU A 389 10.61 -18.35 16.41
N ARG A 390 11.83 -18.80 16.68
CA ARG A 390 12.88 -18.88 15.66
C ARG A 390 12.57 -19.94 14.59
N SER A 391 12.42 -21.20 14.98
CA SER A 391 12.35 -22.32 14.03
C SER A 391 10.99 -22.49 13.39
N GLU A 392 9.92 -22.15 14.12
CA GLU A 392 8.55 -22.34 13.64
C GLU A 392 7.96 -21.08 13.02
N ILE A 393 8.45 -19.87 13.33
CA ILE A 393 7.95 -18.64 12.71
C ILE A 393 9.00 -18.04 11.80
N GLU A 394 10.08 -17.51 12.37
CA GLU A 394 11.07 -16.72 11.64
C GLU A 394 11.70 -17.48 10.46
N GLU A 395 12.30 -18.66 10.68
CA GLU A 395 13.04 -19.36 9.62
C GLU A 395 12.13 -19.84 8.49
N LYS A 396 10.96 -20.38 8.85
CA LYS A 396 9.96 -20.86 7.89
C LYS A 396 9.37 -19.71 7.09
N LEU A 397 8.93 -18.65 7.76
CA LEU A 397 8.32 -17.51 7.10
C LEU A 397 9.33 -16.67 6.33
N ARG A 398 10.57 -16.52 6.79
CA ARG A 398 11.62 -15.82 6.04
C ARG A 398 12.02 -16.57 4.78
N GLY A 399 12.19 -17.89 4.86
CA GLY A 399 12.42 -18.71 3.66
C GLY A 399 11.28 -18.54 2.66
N PHE A 400 10.05 -18.55 3.15
CA PHE A 400 8.88 -18.32 2.32
C PHE A 400 8.86 -16.91 1.70
N ALA A 401 9.04 -15.86 2.51
CA ALA A 401 9.03 -14.44 2.12
C ALA A 401 10.16 -14.06 1.14
N TYR A 402 11.36 -14.64 1.32
CA TYR A 402 12.55 -14.28 0.55
C TYR A 402 12.56 -14.93 -0.84
N TYR A 403 11.92 -16.10 -0.98
CA TYR A 403 11.79 -16.80 -2.27
C TYR A 403 10.43 -16.57 -2.95
N SER A 404 9.47 -15.89 -2.31
CA SER A 404 8.15 -15.62 -2.88
C SER A 404 8.11 -14.28 -3.64
N VAL A 405 8.59 -14.26 -4.88
CA VAL A 405 8.02 -13.35 -5.91
C VAL A 405 6.68 -13.91 -6.43
N GLN A 406 6.34 -15.15 -6.04
CA GLN A 406 5.12 -15.84 -6.44
C GLN A 406 3.99 -15.62 -5.42
N PRO A 407 2.75 -15.37 -5.87
CA PRO A 407 1.59 -15.36 -4.99
C PRO A 407 1.44 -16.73 -4.32
N PHE A 408 1.10 -16.72 -3.03
CA PHE A 408 0.94 -17.95 -2.25
C PHE A 408 -0.46 -18.06 -1.63
N THR A 409 -0.91 -19.29 -1.47
CA THR A 409 -2.20 -19.58 -0.83
C THR A 409 -2.01 -19.96 0.65
N VAL A 410 -3.11 -19.95 1.41
CA VAL A 410 -3.15 -20.47 2.79
C VAL A 410 -2.67 -21.92 2.85
N ALA A 411 -2.98 -22.72 1.84
CA ALA A 411 -2.56 -24.11 1.74
C ALA A 411 -1.03 -24.23 1.58
N ASP A 412 -0.39 -23.26 0.93
CA ASP A 412 1.08 -23.26 0.78
C ASP A 412 1.77 -22.93 2.10
N LEU A 413 1.22 -21.98 2.86
CA LEU A 413 1.65 -21.70 4.23
C LEU A 413 1.56 -22.94 5.13
N GLN A 414 0.46 -23.69 5.04
CA GLN A 414 0.25 -24.93 5.81
C GLN A 414 1.20 -26.08 5.44
N LYS A 415 1.70 -26.12 4.19
CA LYS A 415 2.70 -27.13 3.77
C LYS A 415 4.07 -26.88 4.39
N VAL A 416 4.44 -25.62 4.59
CA VAL A 416 5.74 -25.22 5.11
C VAL A 416 5.71 -25.10 6.64
N ASN A 417 4.56 -24.75 7.19
CA ASN A 417 4.37 -24.54 8.61
C ASN A 417 3.21 -25.34 9.18
N ALA A 418 3.47 -26.05 10.28
CA ALA A 418 2.43 -26.76 11.01
C ALA A 418 1.44 -25.80 11.69
N ARG A 419 1.83 -24.53 11.86
CA ARG A 419 0.99 -23.50 12.48
C ARG A 419 0.34 -22.60 11.44
N SER A 420 -0.88 -22.14 11.71
CA SER A 420 -1.53 -21.08 10.94
C SER A 420 -1.04 -19.68 11.36
N PRO A 421 -1.21 -18.64 10.51
CA PRO A 421 -0.94 -17.25 10.90
C PRO A 421 -1.66 -16.81 12.20
N GLU A 422 -2.87 -17.32 12.44
CA GLU A 422 -3.63 -17.10 13.69
C GLU A 422 -2.94 -17.68 14.91
N GLU A 423 -2.41 -18.89 14.80
CA GLU A 423 -1.67 -19.53 15.90
C GLU A 423 -0.31 -18.84 16.13
N MET A 424 0.34 -18.38 15.05
CA MET A 424 1.60 -17.66 15.13
C MET A 424 1.44 -16.31 15.81
N ILE A 425 0.43 -15.50 15.45
CA ILE A 425 0.23 -14.20 16.12
C ILE A 425 -0.11 -14.38 17.60
N VAL A 426 -0.87 -15.41 17.96
CA VAL A 426 -1.13 -15.78 19.36
C VAL A 426 0.16 -16.16 20.08
N GLN A 427 1.03 -16.93 19.44
CA GLN A 427 2.32 -17.28 20.03
C GLN A 427 3.22 -16.05 20.25
N ILE A 428 3.25 -15.11 19.30
CA ILE A 428 3.99 -13.85 19.43
C ILE A 428 3.42 -13.03 20.59
N ARG A 429 2.08 -12.92 20.69
CA ARG A 429 1.39 -12.25 21.81
C ARG A 429 1.78 -12.83 23.15
N ASP A 430 1.70 -14.14 23.27
CA ASP A 430 1.95 -14.84 24.52
C ASP A 430 3.43 -14.71 24.91
N TYR A 431 4.34 -14.74 23.94
CA TYR A 431 5.76 -14.46 24.19
C TYR A 431 5.98 -13.03 24.71
N ILE A 432 5.36 -12.02 24.07
CA ILE A 432 5.43 -10.62 24.50
C ILE A 432 4.95 -10.48 25.95
N ARG A 433 3.75 -11.01 26.25
CA ARG A 433 3.13 -10.91 27.59
C ARG A 433 3.94 -11.61 28.68
N ASN A 434 4.46 -12.80 28.37
CA ASN A 434 5.13 -13.62 29.38
C ASN A 434 6.55 -13.15 29.67
N TYR A 435 7.27 -12.66 28.65
CA TYR A 435 8.71 -12.51 28.73
C TYR A 435 9.24 -11.10 28.60
N THR A 436 8.44 -10.13 28.15
CA THR A 436 8.92 -8.76 27.85
C THR A 436 8.27 -7.71 28.73
N ASP A 437 8.79 -6.48 28.69
CA ASP A 437 8.18 -5.29 29.32
C ASP A 437 7.36 -4.45 28.32
N ILE A 438 7.07 -5.01 27.14
CA ILE A 438 6.25 -4.32 26.13
C ILE A 438 4.78 -4.34 26.62
N PRO A 439 4.12 -3.17 26.71
CA PRO A 439 2.77 -3.10 27.26
C PRO A 439 1.73 -3.65 26.28
N LEU A 440 1.23 -4.87 26.51
CA LEU A 440 0.25 -5.52 25.64
C LEU A 440 -0.95 -6.05 26.44
N SER A 441 -1.72 -5.14 27.05
CA SER A 441 -2.92 -5.48 27.84
C SER A 441 -4.10 -5.92 26.97
N ASP A 442 -5.18 -6.41 27.57
CA ASP A 442 -6.39 -6.79 26.81
C ASP A 442 -7.09 -5.56 26.22
N GLU A 443 -7.00 -4.41 26.89
CA GLU A 443 -7.45 -3.12 26.34
C GLU A 443 -6.63 -2.73 25.11
N ALA A 444 -5.32 -2.97 25.12
CA ALA A 444 -4.47 -2.72 23.96
C ALA A 444 -4.87 -3.57 22.76
N LEU A 445 -5.18 -4.85 22.97
CA LEU A 445 -5.63 -5.75 21.89
C LEU A 445 -6.95 -5.32 21.24
N ARG A 446 -7.81 -4.65 22.00
CA ARG A 446 -9.10 -4.14 21.53
C ARG A 446 -9.03 -2.72 20.96
N SER A 447 -7.83 -2.15 20.80
CA SER A 447 -7.71 -0.73 20.44
C SER A 447 -8.38 -0.38 19.11
N TYR A 448 -8.22 -1.22 18.08
CA TYR A 448 -8.86 -1.00 16.79
C TYR A 448 -10.38 -1.15 16.86
N ASP A 449 -10.88 -2.12 17.62
CA ASP A 449 -12.32 -2.29 17.84
C ASP A 449 -12.89 -1.07 18.59
N ALA A 450 -12.21 -0.59 19.62
CA ALA A 450 -12.62 0.60 20.38
C ALA A 450 -12.63 1.88 19.51
N ILE A 451 -11.67 2.03 18.59
CA ILE A 451 -11.67 3.11 17.59
C ILE A 451 -12.90 2.98 16.68
N ASN A 452 -13.18 1.78 16.17
CA ASN A 452 -14.34 1.53 15.30
C ASN A 452 -15.66 1.82 16.01
N GLU A 453 -15.83 1.30 17.22
CA GLU A 453 -17.01 1.55 18.06
C GLU A 453 -17.22 3.06 18.25
N LYS A 454 -16.15 3.81 18.55
CA LYS A 454 -16.21 5.26 18.73
C LYS A 454 -16.54 6.01 17.44
N LEU A 455 -15.94 5.63 16.31
CA LEU A 455 -16.23 6.22 15.01
C LEU A 455 -17.67 5.97 14.56
N ILE A 456 -18.17 4.74 14.72
CA ILE A 456 -19.55 4.38 14.39
C ILE A 456 -20.53 5.14 15.27
N ALA A 457 -20.25 5.27 16.58
CA ALA A 457 -21.10 6.06 17.48
C ALA A 457 -21.15 7.55 17.10
N LEU A 458 -20.10 8.11 16.51
CA LEU A 458 -20.08 9.49 16.03
C LEU A 458 -20.81 9.68 14.69
N LEU A 459 -21.07 8.61 13.93
CA LEU A 459 -21.81 8.66 12.67
C LEU A 459 -23.33 8.66 12.84
N GLY A 460 -23.85 8.25 14.01
CA GLY A 460 -25.28 8.03 14.24
C GLY A 460 -25.70 6.61 13.91
#